data_AF-A0A368YUA4-F1
#
_entry.id   AF-A0A368YUA4-F1
#
_cell.length_a   1.000
_cell.length_b   1.000
_cell.length_c   1.000
_cell.angle_alpha   90.00
_cell.angle_beta   90.00
_cell.angle_gamma   90.00
#
_symmetry.space_group_name_H-M   'P 1'
#
loop_
_entity.id
_entity.type
_entity.pdbx_description
1 polymer ?
#
loop_
_entity_poly.entity_id
_entity_poly.type
_entity_poly.pdbx_seq_one_letter_code
_entity_poly.pdbx_strand_id
1 'polypeptide(L)'
;MPIAFFTPNVAYRVSLTENQYQQLLGKVQADIANPPMWRMFGYNCNNYAASLGSVAGLVEPANRAQPSFSYIYAYIDANGDRRQKGSS
;
A
#
# COMPACT_ATOMS: atom_id res chain seq x y z
N MET A 1 -24.44 -8.19 0.41
CA MET A 1 -23.08 -7.64 0.56
C MET A 1 -23.15 -6.17 0.15
N PRO A 2 -22.83 -5.20 1.02
CA PRO A 2 -22.87 -3.80 0.60
C PRO A 2 -21.74 -3.52 -0.41
N ILE A 3 -22.10 -2.88 -1.52
CA ILE A 3 -21.15 -2.37 -2.51
C ILE A 3 -20.52 -1.12 -1.89
N ALA A 4 -19.21 -1.16 -1.64
CA ALA A 4 -18.47 0.00 -1.19
C ALA A 4 -18.36 1.00 -2.36
N PHE A 5 -19.05 2.13 -2.26
CA PHE A 5 -18.89 3.25 -3.19
C PHE A 5 -17.66 4.05 -2.76
N PHE A 6 -16.63 4.04 -3.60
CA PHE A 6 -15.47 4.91 -3.43
C PHE A 6 -15.78 6.28 -4.02
N THR A 7 -15.59 7.33 -3.23
CA THR A 7 -15.35 8.65 -3.79
C THR A 7 -13.94 8.65 -4.43
N PRO A 8 -13.79 8.81 -5.76
CA PRO A 8 -12.49 8.76 -6.45
C PRO A 8 -11.52 9.89 -6.05
N ASN A 9 -11.96 10.78 -5.16
CA ASN A 9 -11.11 11.78 -4.49
C ASN A 9 -10.18 11.15 -3.43
N VAL A 10 -10.33 9.85 -3.14
CA VAL A 10 -9.57 9.07 -2.13
C VAL A 10 -8.64 8.05 -2.79
N ALA A 11 -8.07 8.38 -3.95
CA ALA A 11 -6.74 7.84 -4.22
C ALA A 11 -5.81 8.63 -3.30
N TYR A 12 -5.18 7.98 -2.32
CA TYR A 12 -4.15 8.61 -1.48
C TYR A 12 -3.01 9.04 -2.41
N ARG A 13 -3.08 10.29 -2.89
CA ARG A 13 -2.12 10.85 -3.85
C ARG A 13 -0.93 11.35 -3.07
N VAL A 14 0.01 10.45 -2.84
CA VAL A 14 1.35 10.83 -2.39
C VAL A 14 2.13 11.35 -3.59
N SER A 15 2.48 12.63 -3.57
CA SER A 15 3.49 13.17 -4.48
C SER A 15 4.85 12.73 -3.96
N LEU A 16 5.61 12.03 -4.81
CA LEU A 16 6.98 11.65 -4.49
C LEU A 16 7.89 12.87 -4.68
N THR A 17 8.79 13.09 -3.72
CA THR A 17 9.99 13.87 -3.99
C THR A 17 10.85 13.17 -5.02
N GLU A 18 11.76 13.90 -5.67
CA GLU A 18 12.71 13.31 -6.61
C GLU A 18 13.50 12.15 -5.99
N ASN A 19 13.97 12.31 -4.75
CA ASN A 19 14.68 11.25 -4.03
C ASN A 19 13.81 10.00 -3.82
N GLN A 20 12.56 10.18 -3.38
CA GLN A 20 11.64 9.05 -3.21
C GLN A 20 11.34 8.36 -4.55
N TYR A 21 11.22 9.12 -5.64
CA TYR A 21 11.04 8.53 -6.96
C TYR A 21 12.26 7.70 -7.39
N GLN A 22 13.48 8.21 -7.20
CA GLN A 22 14.71 7.47 -7.50
C GLN A 22 14.85 6.20 -6.63
N GLN A 23 14.48 6.27 -5.36
CA GLN A 23 14.46 5.10 -4.47
C GLN A 23 13.44 4.06 -4.93
N LEU A 24 12.24 4.50 -5.33
CA LEU A 24 11.21 3.62 -5.86
C LEU A 24 11.67 2.93 -7.14
N LEU A 25 12.25 3.68 -8.08
CA LEU A 25 12.82 3.14 -9.32
C LEU A 25 13.93 2.12 -9.03
N GLY A 26 14.89 2.46 -8.17
CA GLY A 26 15.99 1.57 -7.81
C GLY A 26 15.50 0.27 -7.18
N LYS A 27 14.46 0.35 -6.34
CA LYS A 27 13.81 -0.82 -5.75
C LYS A 27 13.15 -1.72 -6.80
N VAL A 28 12.38 -1.15 -7.71
CA VAL A 28 11.74 -1.90 -8.80
C VAL A 28 12.80 -2.56 -9.69
N GLN A 29 13.87 -1.85 -10.04
CA GLN A 29 14.96 -2.41 -10.82
C GLN A 29 15.67 -3.57 -10.10
N ALA A 30 15.91 -3.44 -8.80
CA ALA A 30 16.49 -4.50 -7.98
C ALA A 30 15.58 -5.74 -7.93
N ASP A 31 14.28 -5.55 -7.76
CA ASP A 31 13.29 -6.64 -7.74
C ASP A 31 13.11 -7.28 -9.13
N ILE A 32 13.35 -6.55 -10.24
CA ILE A 32 13.42 -7.14 -11.59
C ILE A 32 14.70 -7.96 -11.77
N ALA A 33 15.84 -7.44 -11.32
CA ALA A 33 17.13 -8.11 -11.45
C ALA A 33 17.23 -9.37 -10.57
N ASN A 34 16.57 -9.36 -9.41
CA ASN A 34 16.50 -10.47 -8.47
C ASN A 34 15.06 -10.67 -7.97
N PRO A 35 14.20 -11.35 -8.76
CA PRO A 35 12.80 -11.53 -8.43
C PRO A 35 12.57 -12.17 -7.06
N PRO A 36 11.79 -11.54 -6.17
CA PRO A 36 11.46 -12.14 -4.90
C PRO A 36 10.56 -13.37 -5.10
N MET A 37 10.79 -14.40 -4.29
CA MET A 37 10.02 -15.64 -4.37
C MET A 37 8.58 -15.43 -3.88
N TRP A 38 7.62 -15.63 -4.78
CA TRP A 38 6.20 -15.54 -4.45
C TRP A 38 5.78 -16.59 -3.41
N ARG A 39 4.96 -16.18 -2.45
CA ARG A 39 4.32 -17.04 -1.46
C ARG A 39 2.91 -16.54 -1.16
N MET A 40 1.94 -17.45 -1.16
CA MET A 40 0.55 -17.11 -0.81
C MET A 40 0.46 -16.41 0.56
N PHE A 41 1.28 -16.83 1.52
CA PHE A 41 1.47 -16.19 2.82
C PHE A 41 2.89 -15.63 2.94
N GLY A 42 3.01 -14.36 3.31
CA GLY A 42 4.27 -13.71 3.66
C GLY A 42 4.97 -12.96 2.54
N TYR A 43 4.75 -13.30 1.26
CA TYR A 43 5.27 -12.49 0.14
C TYR A 43 4.42 -12.65 -1.14
N ASN A 44 3.31 -11.93 -1.18
CA ASN A 44 2.42 -11.86 -2.35
C ASN A 44 2.29 -10.41 -2.86
N CYS A 45 1.34 -10.16 -3.75
CA CYS A 45 1.10 -8.83 -4.32
C CYS A 45 0.82 -7.75 -3.25
N ASN A 46 0.21 -8.10 -2.13
CA ASN A 46 -0.06 -7.17 -1.03
C ASN A 46 1.25 -6.69 -0.40
N ASN A 47 2.15 -7.63 -0.06
CA ASN A 47 3.43 -7.32 0.55
C ASN A 47 4.34 -6.57 -0.42
N TYR A 48 4.29 -6.90 -1.71
CA TYR A 48 5.01 -6.16 -2.74
C TYR A 48 4.50 -4.70 -2.84
N ALA A 49 3.19 -4.49 -2.87
CA ALA A 49 2.61 -3.14 -2.90
C ALA A 49 2.96 -2.32 -1.65
N ALA A 50 2.94 -2.91 -0.46
CA ALA A 50 3.37 -2.24 0.78
C ALA A 50 4.87 -1.93 0.80
N SER A 51 5.69 -2.87 0.32
CA SER A 51 7.13 -2.71 0.15
C SER A 51 7.46 -1.52 -0.75
N LEU A 52 6.74 -1.33 -1.87
CA LEU A 52 6.88 -0.15 -2.71
C LEU A 52 6.36 1.13 -2.04
N GLY A 53 5.18 1.07 -1.41
CA GLY A 53 4.58 2.22 -0.75
C GLY A 53 5.38 2.76 0.44
N SER A 54 6.21 1.93 1.08
CA SER A 54 7.09 2.36 2.16
C SER A 54 8.05 3.49 1.75
N VAL A 55 8.45 3.55 0.47
CA VAL A 55 9.27 4.64 -0.09
C VAL A 55 8.54 5.98 -0.01
N ALA A 56 7.22 5.96 -0.14
CA ALA A 56 6.35 7.13 -0.01
C ALA A 56 5.90 7.39 1.44
N GLY A 57 6.43 6.63 2.41
CA GLY A 57 6.04 6.73 3.82
C GLY A 57 4.69 6.06 4.14
N LEU A 58 4.17 5.20 3.24
CA LEU A 58 2.93 4.47 3.51
C LEU A 58 3.16 3.34 4.52
N VAL A 59 2.18 3.14 5.38
CA VAL A 59 2.18 2.17 6.49
C VAL A 59 1.41 0.92 6.09
N GLU A 60 2.05 -0.24 6.17
CA GLU A 60 1.40 -1.53 5.96
C GLU A 60 0.33 -1.80 7.04
N PRO A 61 -0.86 -2.32 6.70
CA PRO A 61 -1.87 -2.66 7.69
C PRO A 61 -1.39 -3.79 8.62
N ALA A 62 -1.86 -3.78 9.87
CA ALA A 62 -1.46 -4.75 10.89
C ALA A 62 -1.75 -6.22 10.49
N ASN A 63 -2.92 -6.47 9.89
CA ASN A 63 -3.23 -7.78 9.34
C ASN A 63 -2.69 -7.93 7.91
N ARG A 64 -1.54 -8.60 7.78
CA ARG A 64 -0.90 -8.88 6.48
C ARG A 64 -1.44 -10.13 5.79
N ALA A 65 -2.13 -11.00 6.53
CA ALA A 65 -2.60 -12.30 6.07
C ALA A 65 -4.07 -12.26 5.62
N GLN A 66 -4.42 -11.26 4.80
CA GLN A 66 -5.78 -11.09 4.28
C GLN A 66 -5.76 -11.12 2.74
N PRO A 67 -6.84 -11.59 2.09
CA PRO A 67 -6.96 -11.56 0.63
C PRO A 67 -6.77 -10.16 0.06
N SER A 68 -6.24 -10.05 -1.16
CA SER A 68 -5.94 -8.76 -1.81
C SER A 68 -7.13 -7.82 -1.91
N PHE A 69 -8.33 -8.36 -2.18
CA PHE A 69 -9.55 -7.57 -2.25
C PHE A 69 -9.92 -6.93 -0.92
N SER A 70 -9.54 -7.49 0.23
CA SER A 70 -9.74 -6.88 1.55
C SER A 70 -8.52 -6.06 2.00
N TYR A 71 -7.31 -6.49 1.59
CA TYR A 71 -6.06 -5.82 1.93
C TYR A 71 -6.01 -4.39 1.45
N ILE A 72 -6.44 -4.13 0.22
CA ILE A 72 -6.42 -2.78 -0.36
C ILE A 72 -7.22 -1.78 0.49
N TYR A 73 -8.36 -2.19 1.05
CA TYR A 73 -9.15 -1.34 1.94
C TYR A 73 -8.43 -1.09 3.26
N ALA A 74 -7.88 -2.14 3.88
CA ALA A 74 -7.11 -1.98 5.11
C ALA A 74 -5.86 -1.10 4.92
N TYR A 75 -5.24 -1.17 3.74
CA TYR A 75 -4.08 -0.35 3.41
C TYR A 75 -4.46 1.12 3.17
N ILE A 76 -5.61 1.39 2.54
CA ILE A 76 -6.18 2.74 2.43
C ILE A 76 -6.51 3.28 3.83
N ASP A 77 -7.20 2.49 4.66
CA ASP A 77 -7.59 2.87 6.02
C ASP A 77 -6.37 3.21 6.90
N ALA A 78 -5.30 2.41 6.81
CA ALA A 78 -4.06 2.62 7.57
C ALA A 78 -3.33 3.90 7.16
N ASN A 79 -3.54 4.38 5.94
CA ASN A 79 -2.84 5.55 5.41
C ASN A 79 -3.67 6.82 5.37
N GLY A 80 -5.01 6.75 5.50
CA GLY A 80 -5.81 7.87 5.97
C GLY A 80 -7.09 8.17 5.19
N ASP A 81 -8.15 7.37 5.37
CA ASP A 81 -9.50 7.84 5.00
C ASP A 81 -10.58 7.71 6.09
N ARG A 82 -10.19 7.43 7.34
CA ARG A 82 -11.01 7.87 8.46
C ARG A 82 -10.47 9.19 8.95
N ARG A 83 -11.23 10.26 8.66
CA ARG A 83 -11.29 11.42 9.57
C ARG A 83 -11.17 10.87 10.98
N GLN A 84 -10.17 11.32 11.73
CA GLN A 84 -10.27 11.29 13.18
C GLN A 84 -11.67 11.83 13.48
N LYS A 85 -12.55 10.96 13.98
CA LYS A 85 -13.81 11.40 14.54
C LYS A 85 -13.35 12.29 15.67
N GLY A 86 -13.46 13.61 15.47
CA GLY A 86 -13.00 14.59 16.42
C GLY A 86 -13.52 14.19 17.79
N SER A 87 -12.60 14.10 18.73
CA SER A 87 -12.93 14.23 20.14
C SER A 87 -13.71 15.53 20.29
N SER A 88 -15.02 15.42 20.46
CA SER A 88 -15.91 16.47 20.96
C SER A 88 -16.87 15.81 21.92
#